data_AF-A0A951F0F7-F1
#
_entry.id   AF-A0A951F0F7-F1
#
_cell.length_a   1.000
_cell.length_b   1.000
_cell.length_c   1.000
_cell.angle_alpha   90.00
_cell.angle_beta   90.00
_cell.angle_gamma   90.00
#
_symmetry.space_group_name_H-M   'P 1'
#
loop_
_entity.id
_entity.type
_entity.pdbx_description
1 polymer ?
#
loop_
_entity_poly.entity_id
_entity_poly.type
_entity_poly.pdbx_seq_one_letter_code
_entity_poly.pdbx_strand_id
1 'polypeptide(L)' 'MPIKLSASRAKITRSPLLGEHTDEILKEVLGWNEAEIAAKRDAGAFSAAPKAVDVGAR' A
#
# COMPACT_ATOMS: atom_id res chain seq x y z
N MET A 1 -23.80 12.15 -0.62
CA MET A 1 -23.04 11.54 -1.73
C MET A 1 -23.47 12.23 -3.01
N PRO A 2 -22.52 12.71 -3.85
CA PRO A 2 -22.83 13.48 -5.05
C PRO A 2 -23.64 12.68 -6.10
N ILE A 3 -23.55 11.36 -6.09
CA ILE A 3 -24.35 10.43 -6.90
C ILE A 3 -25.08 9.46 -5.97
N LYS A 4 -26.32 9.10 -6.31
CA LYS A 4 -27.17 8.12 -5.60
C LYS A 4 -27.36 6.89 -6.47
N LEU A 5 -27.16 5.71 -5.88
CA LEU A 5 -27.44 4.43 -6.50
C LEU A 5 -28.67 3.84 -5.80
N SER A 6 -29.69 3.43 -6.56
CA SER A 6 -30.96 2.93 -6.02
C SER A 6 -30.85 1.53 -5.42
N ALA A 7 -29.94 0.70 -5.95
CA ALA A 7 -29.80 -0.71 -5.58
C ALA A 7 -28.57 -1.01 -4.70
N SER A 8 -27.65 -0.06 -4.50
CA SER A 8 -26.42 -0.31 -3.74
C SER A 8 -25.90 0.95 -3.04
N ARG A 9 -25.57 0.85 -1.76
CA ARG A 9 -24.97 1.96 -1.02
C ARG A 9 -23.44 1.89 -1.13
N ALA A 10 -22.79 3.00 -1.42
CA ALA A 10 -21.33 3.05 -1.36
C ALA A 10 -20.86 2.94 0.11
N LYS A 11 -19.92 2.02 0.36
CA LYS A 11 -19.26 1.88 1.67
C LYS A 11 -18.18 2.94 1.78
N ILE A 12 -18.30 3.84 2.74
CA ILE A 12 -17.28 4.86 3.02
C ILE A 12 -16.40 4.32 4.14
N THR A 13 -15.11 4.15 3.85
CA THR A 13 -14.09 3.73 4.82
C THR A 13 -12.99 4.78 4.88
N ARG A 14 -12.14 4.69 5.90
CA ARG A 14 -10.89 5.47 5.93
C ARG A 14 -10.04 5.17 4.70
N SER A 15 -9.21 6.13 4.31
CA SER A 15 -8.15 5.88 3.33
C SER A 15 -7.11 4.90 3.91
N PRO A 16 -6.61 3.95 3.11
CA PRO A 16 -5.51 3.08 3.51
C PRO A 16 -4.24 3.88 3.81
N LEU A 17 -3.42 3.38 4.72
CA LEU A 17 -2.06 3.86 4.95
C LEU A 17 -1.11 3.41 3.83
N LEU A 18 0.07 4.03 3.79
CA LEU A 18 1.15 3.60 2.91
C LEU A 18 1.54 2.15 3.24
N GLY A 19 1.39 1.26 2.27
CA GLY A 19 1.76 -0.15 2.38
C GLY A 19 0.76 -1.03 3.14
N GLU A 20 -0.42 -0.51 3.53
CA GLU A 20 -1.39 -1.23 4.40
C GLU A 20 -1.80 -2.61 3.86
N HIS A 21 -1.96 -2.74 2.55
CA HIS A 21 -2.40 -3.98 1.89
C HIS A 21 -1.30 -4.64 1.04
N THR A 22 -0.03 -4.24 1.18
CA THR A 22 1.04 -4.76 0.32
C THR A 22 1.18 -6.28 0.45
N ASP A 23 1.22 -6.79 1.68
CA ASP A 23 1.40 -8.22 1.92
C ASP A 23 0.15 -9.03 1.55
N GLU A 24 -1.04 -8.50 1.82
CA GLU A 24 -2.32 -9.11 1.44
C GLU A 24 -2.38 -9.32 -0.09
N ILE A 25 -2.12 -8.27 -0.88
CA ILE A 25 -2.19 -8.37 -2.34
C ILE A 25 -1.09 -9.29 -2.89
N LEU A 26 0.12 -9.25 -2.35
CA LEU A 26 1.21 -10.13 -2.79
C LEU A 26 0.88 -11.60 -2.53
N LYS A 27 0.31 -11.93 -1.37
CA LYS A 27 -0.05 -13.31 -1.02
C LYS A 27 -1.33 -13.79 -1.70
N GLU A 28 -2.42 -13.03 -1.55
CA GLU A 28 -3.77 -13.50 -1.88
C GLU A 28 -4.13 -13.30 -3.35
N VAL A 29 -3.64 -12.22 -3.97
CA VAL A 29 -3.94 -11.91 -5.37
C VAL A 29 -2.84 -12.40 -6.30
N LEU A 30 -1.58 -12.19 -5.93
CA LEU A 30 -0.43 -12.55 -6.76
C LEU A 30 0.15 -13.93 -6.43
N GLY A 31 -0.27 -14.56 -5.33
CA GLY A 31 0.12 -15.93 -4.98
C GLY A 31 1.57 -16.09 -4.56
N TRP A 32 2.24 -15.01 -4.14
CA TRP A 32 3.64 -15.08 -3.71
C TRP A 32 3.76 -15.78 -2.38
N ASN A 33 4.84 -16.56 -2.24
CA ASN A 33 5.18 -17.13 -0.95
C ASN A 33 5.96 -16.13 -0.08
N GLU A 34 6.12 -16.46 1.20
CA GLU A 34 6.74 -15.56 2.17
C GLU A 34 8.22 -15.27 1.86
N ALA A 35 8.93 -16.22 1.27
CA ALA A 35 10.34 -16.05 0.92
C ALA A 35 10.52 -15.06 -0.24
N GLU A 36 9.65 -15.11 -1.24
CA GLU A 36 9.63 -14.16 -2.36
C GLU A 36 9.34 -12.74 -1.88
N ILE A 37 8.34 -12.59 -1.00
CA ILE A 37 7.97 -11.29 -0.43
C ILE A 37 9.12 -10.73 0.40
N ALA A 38 9.76 -11.55 1.24
CA ALA A 38 10.90 -11.15 2.06
C ALA A 38 12.07 -10.68 1.19
N ALA A 39 12.45 -11.45 0.17
CA ALA A 39 13.56 -11.11 -0.73
C ALA A 39 13.35 -9.77 -1.45
N LYS A 40 12.11 -9.47 -1.86
CA LYS A 40 11.78 -8.18 -2.52
C LYS A 40 11.74 -7.03 -1.53
N ARG A 41 11.28 -7.29 -0.29
CA ARG A 41 11.33 -6.30 0.78
C ARG A 41 12.75 -5.91 1.13
N ASP A 42 13.64 -6.88 1.25
CA ASP A 42 15.06 -6.67 1.56
C ASP A 42 15.78 -5.92 0.42
N ALA A 43 15.36 -6.15 -0.82
CA ALA A 43 15.80 -5.38 -1.99
C ALA A 43 15.25 -3.94 -2.04
N GLY A 44 14.43 -3.54 -1.06
CA GLY A 44 13.85 -2.19 -0.97
C GLY A 44 12.67 -1.94 -1.91
N ALA A 45 12.04 -2.99 -2.45
CA ALA A 45 10.99 -2.85 -3.48
C ALA A 45 9.70 -2.16 -2.97
N PHE A 46 9.42 -2.22 -1.67
CA PHE A 46 8.14 -1.76 -1.07
C PHE A 46 8.31 -0.67 -0.01
N SER A 47 9.54 -0.31 0.33
CA SER A 47 9.83 0.77 1.27
C SER A 47 9.88 2.10 0.53
N ALA A 48 9.34 3.15 1.15
CA ALA A 48 9.63 4.51 0.69
C ALA A 48 11.15 4.72 0.70
N ALA A 49 11.69 5.36 -0.34
CA ALA A 49 13.05 5.85 -0.30
C ALA A 49 13.23 6.68 0.98
N PRO A 50 14.39 6.60 1.67
CA PRO A 50 14.64 7.47 2.80
C PRO A 50 14.37 8.91 2.36
N LYS A 51 13.53 9.62 3.12
CA LYS A 51 13.25 11.04 2.86
C LYS A 51 14.61 11.71 2.68
N ALA A 52 14.85 12.38 1.55
CA ALA A 52 16.03 13.20 1.40
C ALA A 52 16.07 14.11 2.63
N VAL A 53 17.06 13.89 3.50
CA VAL A 53 17.31 14.79 4.61
C VAL A 53 17.57 16.12 3.91
N ASP A 54 16.70 17.10 4.16
CA ASP A 54 16.94 18.46 3.74
C ASP A 54 18.25 18.90 4.41
N VAL A 55 19.36 18.71 3.70
CA VAL A 55 20.66 19.29 4.04
C VAL A 55 20.64 20.68 3.41
N GLY A 56 19.82 21.58 3.95
CA GLY A 56 19.53 22.82 3.23
C GLY A 56 18.80 23.93 3.95
N ALA A 57 18.65 23.90 5.28
CA ALA A 57 18.29 25.08 6.06
C ALA A 57 19.54 25.64 6.77
N ARG A 58 20.36 26.37 6.01
CA ARG A 58 21.24 27.43 6.51
C ARG A 58 21.12 28.63 5.59
#